data_AF-A0A4Y7RLC0-F1
#
_entry.id   AF-A0A4Y7RLC0-F1
#
_cell.length_a   1.000
_cell.length_b   1.000
_cell.length_c   1.000
_cell.angle_alpha   90.00
_cell.angle_beta   90.00
_cell.angle_gamma   90.00
#
_symmetry.space_group_name_H-M   'P 1'
#
loop_
_entity.id
_entity.type
_entity.pdbx_description
1 polymer ?
#
loop_
_entity_poly.entity_id
_entity_poly.type
_entity_poly.pdbx_seq_one_letter_code
_entity_poly.pdbx_strand_id
1 'polypeptide(L)'
;MYPQTHVYFAEAILGYKSDPVSLGSVLPDMLIGEHFNHCEAHCKGVEIYNFLTKNHALQDFGQAVLTHGFTPEGLDYYGDEKYLDYEKGYSFEKARPFVQKTIEACRIPPEMGWWKAHNIIEMGVELIVGSAGHYNEQLKSAFTNHALVSEVSEMLQDLWKDKNLRFSGRVKTFTGFIELEKPGVESLAQKYKVQMQYKHKVEIDTKKVADLIYKAAEAVSTDLQHFFQNTSALVKDNLKSLTKP
;
A
#
# COMPACT_ATOMS: atom_id res chain seq x y z
N MET A 1 2.80 2.56 1.19
CA MET A 1 1.92 3.61 0.64
C MET A 1 0.47 3.25 0.95
N TYR A 2 -0.52 4.10 0.64
CA TYR A 2 -1.93 3.75 0.89
C TYR A 2 -2.60 3.12 -0.36
N PRO A 3 -3.73 2.39 -0.20
CA PRO A 3 -4.23 1.47 -1.23
C PRO A 3 -4.58 2.09 -2.58
N GLN A 4 -5.21 3.27 -2.64
CA GLN A 4 -5.54 3.89 -3.93
C GLN A 4 -4.26 4.33 -4.67
N THR A 5 -3.24 4.74 -3.93
CA THR A 5 -1.91 5.04 -4.45
C THR A 5 -1.25 3.81 -5.09
N HIS A 6 -1.41 2.63 -4.49
CA HIS A 6 -0.92 1.38 -5.08
C HIS A 6 -1.63 1.03 -6.39
N VAL A 7 -2.95 1.20 -6.46
CA VAL A 7 -3.71 0.95 -7.69
C VAL A 7 -3.27 1.92 -8.80
N TYR A 8 -3.18 3.22 -8.46
CA TYR A 8 -2.66 4.24 -9.38
C TYR A 8 -1.27 3.88 -9.92
N PHE A 9 -0.37 3.48 -9.03
CA PHE A 9 1.00 3.18 -9.40
C PHE A 9 1.08 1.91 -10.26
N ALA A 10 0.37 0.84 -9.89
CA ALA A 10 0.33 -0.40 -10.67
C ALA A 10 -0.21 -0.16 -12.09
N GLU A 11 -1.26 0.65 -12.23
CA GLU A 11 -1.77 1.08 -13.54
C GLU A 11 -0.70 1.83 -14.36
N ALA A 12 0.05 2.75 -13.75
CA ALA A 12 1.11 3.48 -14.44
C ALA A 12 2.29 2.58 -14.87
N ILE A 13 2.55 1.49 -14.14
CA ILE A 13 3.56 0.50 -14.47
C ILE A 13 3.10 -0.40 -15.61
N LEU A 14 1.90 -0.98 -15.49
CA LEU A 14 1.39 -2.02 -16.39
C LEU A 14 0.72 -1.45 -17.64
N GLY A 15 0.24 -0.21 -17.58
CA GLY A 15 -0.38 0.51 -18.70
C GLY A 15 -1.86 0.20 -18.93
N TYR A 16 -2.51 -0.55 -18.04
CA TYR A 16 -3.93 -0.89 -18.12
C TYR A 16 -4.54 -1.10 -16.72
N LYS A 17 -5.88 -1.08 -16.68
CA LYS A 17 -6.70 -1.27 -15.47
C LYS A 17 -7.43 -2.61 -15.54
N SER A 18 -7.48 -3.33 -14.43
CA SER A 18 -8.35 -4.50 -14.25
C SER A 18 -8.53 -4.82 -12.77
N ASP A 19 -9.54 -5.62 -12.42
CA ASP A 19 -9.73 -6.13 -11.05
C ASP A 19 -8.51 -6.94 -10.56
N PRO A 20 -7.92 -7.87 -11.37
CA PRO A 20 -6.66 -8.53 -11.03
C PRO A 20 -5.53 -7.56 -10.67
N VAL A 21 -5.35 -6.49 -11.47
CA VAL A 21 -4.30 -5.49 -11.22
C VAL A 21 -4.57 -4.77 -9.90
N SER A 22 -5.79 -4.31 -9.68
CA SER A 22 -6.15 -3.59 -8.46
C SER A 22 -5.97 -4.46 -7.22
N LEU A 23 -6.48 -5.70 -7.24
CA LEU A 23 -6.37 -6.64 -6.13
C LEU A 23 -4.91 -7.03 -5.85
N GLY A 24 -4.13 -7.31 -6.90
CA GLY A 24 -2.72 -7.68 -6.78
C GLY A 24 -1.88 -6.55 -6.21
N SER A 25 -2.14 -5.31 -6.63
CA SER A 25 -1.39 -4.13 -6.19
C SER A 25 -1.49 -3.83 -4.70
N VAL A 26 -2.49 -4.37 -3.99
CA VAL A 26 -2.71 -4.18 -2.54
C VAL A 26 -2.63 -5.49 -1.75
N LEU A 27 -2.26 -6.60 -2.39
CA LEU A 27 -2.18 -7.89 -1.73
C LEU A 27 -1.21 -7.90 -0.54
N PRO A 28 0.02 -7.35 -0.62
CA PRO A 28 0.97 -7.49 0.48
C PRO A 28 0.44 -6.89 1.79
N ASP A 29 -0.25 -5.76 1.74
CA ASP A 29 -0.94 -5.18 2.90
C ASP A 29 -1.99 -6.11 3.52
N MET A 30 -2.74 -6.85 2.70
CA MET A 30 -3.75 -7.80 3.16
C MET A 30 -3.12 -9.07 3.78
N LEU A 31 -1.88 -9.39 3.43
CA LEU A 31 -1.16 -10.54 3.97
C LEU A 31 -0.66 -10.31 5.40
N ILE A 32 -0.44 -9.05 5.80
CA ILE A 32 0.03 -8.70 7.15
C ILE A 32 -0.95 -9.24 8.21
N GLY A 33 -0.44 -9.98 9.19
CA GLY A 33 -1.22 -10.54 10.29
C GLY A 33 -0.58 -11.77 10.91
N GLU A 34 -1.39 -12.74 11.31
CA GLU A 34 -0.95 -13.95 12.05
C GLU A 34 0.20 -14.72 11.38
N HIS A 35 0.20 -14.78 10.05
CA HIS A 35 1.12 -15.64 9.28
C HIS A 35 2.33 -14.92 8.68
N PHE A 36 2.27 -13.60 8.61
CA PHE A 36 3.29 -12.75 7.99
C PHE A 36 3.35 -11.41 8.72
N ASN A 37 4.52 -11.04 9.19
CA ASN A 37 4.79 -9.67 9.61
C ASN A 37 4.90 -8.74 8.38
N HIS A 38 5.07 -7.44 8.63
CA HIS A 38 5.17 -6.42 7.60
C HIS A 38 6.24 -6.75 6.54
N CYS A 39 7.47 -7.02 6.97
CA CYS A 39 8.59 -7.30 6.06
C CYS A 39 8.34 -8.59 5.28
N GLU A 40 7.90 -9.65 5.96
CA GLU A 40 7.63 -10.93 5.29
C GLU A 40 6.58 -10.79 4.18
N ALA A 41 5.48 -10.09 4.45
CA ALA A 41 4.40 -9.86 3.49
C ALA A 41 4.90 -9.07 2.27
N HIS A 42 5.63 -7.98 2.48
CA HIS A 42 6.17 -7.14 1.41
C HIS A 42 7.29 -7.81 0.60
N CYS A 43 7.91 -8.87 1.11
CA CYS A 43 8.91 -9.67 0.39
C CYS A 43 8.32 -10.85 -0.42
N LYS A 44 6.99 -11.06 -0.42
CA LYS A 44 6.36 -12.21 -1.11
C LYS A 44 6.18 -12.05 -2.62
N GLY A 45 6.46 -10.88 -3.20
CA GLY A 45 6.14 -10.57 -4.59
C GLY A 45 6.70 -11.59 -5.59
N VAL A 46 8.01 -11.83 -5.56
CA VAL A 46 8.68 -12.80 -6.46
C VAL A 46 8.16 -14.23 -6.26
N GLU A 47 7.90 -14.65 -5.03
CA GLU A 47 7.40 -16.00 -4.72
C GLU A 47 6.02 -16.23 -5.35
N ILE A 48 5.10 -15.28 -5.15
CA ILE A 48 3.75 -15.32 -5.71
C ILE A 48 3.79 -15.30 -7.24
N TYR A 49 4.56 -14.37 -7.82
CA TYR A 49 4.69 -14.27 -9.28
C TYR A 49 5.22 -15.55 -9.90
N ASN A 50 6.30 -16.11 -9.36
CA ASN A 50 6.90 -17.35 -9.87
C ASN A 50 5.92 -18.54 -9.81
N PHE A 51 5.11 -18.62 -8.74
CA PHE A 51 4.07 -19.64 -8.65
C PHE A 51 3.03 -19.47 -9.76
N LEU A 52 2.54 -18.25 -9.97
CA LEU A 52 1.53 -17.94 -10.98
C LEU A 52 2.02 -18.20 -12.40
N THR A 53 3.26 -17.80 -12.72
CA THR A 53 3.89 -18.07 -14.02
C THR A 53 4.03 -19.57 -14.29
N LYS A 54 4.44 -20.37 -13.29
CA LYS A 54 4.54 -21.82 -13.44
C LYS A 54 3.18 -22.51 -13.68
N ASN A 55 2.10 -21.95 -13.13
CA ASN A 55 0.75 -22.50 -13.25
C ASN A 55 -0.08 -21.85 -14.37
N HIS A 56 0.49 -20.92 -15.15
CA HIS A 56 -0.18 -20.20 -16.24
C HIS A 56 -1.50 -19.52 -15.84
N ALA A 57 -1.60 -19.04 -14.60
CA ALA A 57 -2.82 -18.43 -14.05
C ALA A 57 -2.54 -16.99 -13.58
N LEU A 58 -3.58 -16.15 -13.51
CA LEU A 58 -3.58 -14.83 -12.87
C LEU A 58 -2.34 -13.96 -13.14
N GLN A 59 -1.88 -13.89 -14.41
CA GLN A 59 -0.63 -13.20 -14.75
C GLN A 59 -0.67 -11.71 -14.39
N ASP A 60 -1.75 -11.01 -14.75
CA ASP A 60 -1.93 -9.59 -14.45
C ASP A 60 -1.90 -9.29 -12.95
N PHE A 61 -2.53 -10.17 -12.15
CA PHE A 61 -2.49 -10.09 -10.69
C PHE A 61 -1.05 -10.26 -10.18
N GLY A 62 -0.35 -11.30 -10.64
CA GLY A 62 1.04 -11.54 -10.26
C GLY A 62 1.97 -10.37 -10.61
N GLN A 63 1.81 -9.79 -11.81
CA GLN A 63 2.56 -8.60 -12.23
C GLN A 63 2.27 -7.41 -11.32
N ALA A 64 1.00 -7.19 -10.95
CA ALA A 64 0.62 -6.10 -10.06
C ALA A 64 1.18 -6.26 -8.65
N VAL A 65 1.24 -7.48 -8.11
CA VAL A 65 1.87 -7.76 -6.80
C VAL A 65 3.34 -7.31 -6.79
N LEU A 66 4.08 -7.51 -7.89
CA LEU A 66 5.49 -7.11 -7.98
C LEU A 66 5.70 -5.58 -7.92
N THR A 67 4.66 -4.77 -8.15
CA THR A 67 4.77 -3.30 -8.11
C THR A 67 4.76 -2.72 -6.69
N HIS A 68 4.43 -3.54 -5.69
CA HIS A 68 4.09 -3.06 -4.35
C HIS A 68 5.30 -3.05 -3.39
N GLY A 69 5.87 -4.22 -3.09
CA GLY A 69 6.67 -4.43 -1.88
C GLY A 69 8.20 -4.22 -2.00
N PHE A 70 8.96 -5.08 -1.33
CA PHE A 70 10.42 -4.98 -1.19
C PHE A 70 11.20 -5.98 -2.04
N THR A 71 10.56 -7.07 -2.47
CA THR A 71 11.19 -8.06 -3.35
C THR A 71 10.24 -8.44 -4.49
N PRO A 72 10.45 -7.91 -5.71
CA PRO A 72 11.44 -6.88 -6.06
C PRO A 72 11.14 -5.55 -5.37
N GLU A 73 12.09 -4.63 -5.43
CA GLU A 73 11.93 -3.25 -4.97
C GLU A 73 10.79 -2.57 -5.76
N GLY A 74 9.64 -2.44 -5.12
CA GLY A 74 8.40 -1.82 -5.60
C GLY A 74 8.17 -0.45 -4.97
N LEU A 75 6.93 0.05 -5.07
CA LEU A 75 6.55 1.39 -4.58
C LEU A 75 6.94 1.59 -3.11
N ASP A 76 6.68 0.60 -2.25
CA ASP A 76 6.94 0.72 -0.81
C ASP A 76 8.39 0.60 -0.46
N TYR A 77 9.20 -0.09 -1.26
CA TYR A 77 10.65 -0.01 -1.08
C TYR A 77 11.14 1.44 -1.24
N TYR A 78 10.70 2.12 -2.31
CA TYR A 78 11.11 3.50 -2.56
C TYR A 78 10.39 4.51 -1.65
N GLY A 79 9.19 4.17 -1.17
CA GLY A 79 8.46 4.94 -0.16
C GLY A 79 9.09 4.84 1.23
N ASP A 80 9.54 3.65 1.62
CA ASP A 80 9.87 3.34 3.01
C ASP A 80 11.36 3.13 3.27
N GLU A 81 12.05 2.39 2.41
CA GLU A 81 13.39 1.87 2.69
C GLU A 81 14.49 2.74 2.07
N LYS A 82 14.42 3.06 0.78
CA LYS A 82 15.48 3.83 0.10
C LYS A 82 14.97 4.65 -1.07
N TYR A 83 15.26 5.94 -1.09
CA TYR A 83 15.01 6.81 -2.26
C TYR A 83 16.19 7.74 -2.54
N LEU A 84 16.78 7.63 -3.74
CA LEU A 84 17.92 8.47 -4.17
C LEU A 84 19.05 8.51 -3.12
N ASP A 85 19.52 9.70 -2.76
CA ASP A 85 20.56 9.98 -1.78
C ASP A 85 20.04 10.09 -0.34
N TYR A 86 18.74 9.92 -0.11
CA TYR A 86 18.16 10.01 1.22
C TYR A 86 18.62 8.88 2.15
N GLU A 87 18.58 9.13 3.47
CA GLU A 87 18.86 8.11 4.49
C GLU A 87 17.84 6.96 4.38
N LYS A 88 16.56 7.29 4.18
CA LYS A 88 15.47 6.32 4.04
C LYS A 88 14.60 6.56 2.79
N GLY A 89 13.47 5.87 2.70
CA GLY A 89 12.50 6.07 1.62
C GLY A 89 11.83 7.45 1.65
N TYR A 90 11.23 7.83 0.52
CA TYR A 90 10.62 9.14 0.30
C TYR A 90 9.64 9.55 1.40
N SER A 91 8.73 8.66 1.82
CA SER A 91 7.69 8.95 2.80
C SER A 91 8.26 9.21 4.19
N PHE A 92 9.29 8.47 4.61
CA PHE A 92 9.97 8.72 5.88
C PHE A 92 10.69 10.07 5.89
N GLU A 93 11.35 10.42 4.80
CA GLU A 93 12.13 11.65 4.74
C GLU A 93 11.24 12.88 4.76
N LYS A 94 10.16 12.84 3.97
CA LYS A 94 9.11 13.85 4.02
C LYS A 94 8.42 13.94 5.38
N ALA A 95 8.41 12.87 6.16
CA ALA A 95 7.78 12.83 7.47
C ALA A 95 8.57 13.53 8.59
N ARG A 96 9.88 13.81 8.42
CA ARG A 96 10.72 14.38 9.50
C ARG A 96 10.11 15.63 10.15
N PRO A 97 9.58 16.63 9.42
CA PRO A 97 8.97 17.82 10.01
C PRO A 97 7.65 17.55 10.75
N PHE A 98 7.04 16.38 10.56
CA PHE A 98 5.74 15.99 11.10
C PHE A 98 5.82 15.11 12.34
N VAL A 99 7.00 14.58 12.69
CA VAL A 99 7.18 13.57 13.76
C VAL A 99 6.60 14.03 15.09
N GLN A 100 7.03 15.19 15.59
CA GLN A 100 6.60 15.65 16.91
C GLN A 100 5.09 15.89 16.99
N LYS A 101 4.52 16.54 15.95
CA LYS A 101 3.07 16.78 15.89
C LYS A 101 2.27 15.49 15.75
N THR A 102 2.83 14.49 15.07
CA THR A 102 2.20 13.17 14.93
C THR A 102 2.19 12.43 16.26
N ILE A 103 3.30 12.46 17.01
CA ILE A 103 3.40 11.90 18.36
C ILE A 103 2.30 12.48 19.26
N GLU A 104 2.16 13.81 19.26
CA GLU A 104 1.17 14.53 20.06
C GLU A 104 -0.27 14.23 19.61
N ALA A 105 -0.55 14.26 18.31
CA ALA A 105 -1.88 14.01 17.76
C ALA A 105 -2.33 12.55 17.99
N CYS A 106 -1.40 11.60 17.91
CA CYS A 106 -1.69 10.18 18.05
C CYS A 106 -1.54 9.65 19.48
N ARG A 107 -0.97 10.44 20.40
CA ARG A 107 -0.70 10.04 21.80
C ARG A 107 0.11 8.75 21.90
N ILE A 108 1.12 8.65 21.04
CA ILE A 108 2.02 7.50 20.92
C ILE A 108 3.37 7.80 21.56
N PRO A 109 4.17 6.80 21.91
CA PRO A 109 5.51 7.04 22.42
C PRO A 109 6.47 7.48 21.29
N PRO A 110 7.56 8.23 21.61
CA PRO A 110 8.42 8.85 20.61
C PRO A 110 9.04 7.89 19.59
N GLU A 111 9.38 6.66 19.99
CA GLU A 111 9.96 5.62 19.14
C GLU A 111 9.04 5.21 17.97
N MET A 112 7.73 5.42 18.10
CA MET A 112 6.78 5.19 17.01
C MET A 112 6.62 6.41 16.09
N GLY A 113 7.12 7.58 16.50
CA GLY A 113 6.80 8.85 15.88
C GLY A 113 7.15 8.93 14.40
N TRP A 114 8.34 8.45 14.02
CA TRP A 114 8.78 8.53 12.63
C TRP A 114 7.97 7.60 11.72
N TRP A 115 7.69 6.37 12.19
CA TRP A 115 6.83 5.43 11.48
C TRP A 115 5.41 5.98 11.29
N LYS A 116 4.82 6.54 12.35
CA LYS A 116 3.46 7.07 12.26
C LYS A 116 3.39 8.36 11.44
N ALA A 117 4.45 9.17 11.47
CA ALA A 117 4.54 10.35 10.62
C ALA A 117 4.67 9.98 9.13
N HIS A 118 5.32 8.87 8.76
CA HIS A 118 5.28 8.43 7.36
C HIS A 118 3.85 8.10 6.92
N ASN A 119 3.03 7.49 7.79
CA ASN A 119 1.64 7.18 7.41
C ASN A 119 0.84 8.46 7.15
N ILE A 120 1.16 9.55 7.84
CA ILE A 120 0.59 10.87 7.53
C ILE A 120 1.00 11.33 6.13
N ILE A 121 2.27 11.16 5.75
CA ILE A 121 2.75 11.48 4.39
C ILE A 121 2.03 10.64 3.34
N GLU A 122 1.94 9.33 3.55
CA GLU A 122 1.25 8.42 2.63
C GLU A 122 -0.23 8.77 2.48
N MET A 123 -0.91 9.14 3.57
CA MET A 123 -2.29 9.65 3.50
C MET A 123 -2.39 10.98 2.75
N GLY A 124 -1.37 11.85 2.84
CA GLY A 124 -1.29 13.06 2.02
C GLY A 124 -1.15 12.74 0.53
N VAL A 125 -0.36 11.73 0.19
CA VAL A 125 -0.26 11.21 -1.19
C VAL A 125 -1.59 10.60 -1.65
N GLU A 126 -2.21 9.78 -0.80
CA GLU A 126 -3.52 9.15 -1.06
C GLU A 126 -4.60 10.19 -1.35
N LEU A 127 -4.61 11.30 -0.61
CA LEU A 127 -5.54 12.41 -0.83
C LEU A 127 -5.39 13.02 -2.22
N ILE A 128 -4.15 13.26 -2.67
CA ILE A 128 -3.86 13.82 -3.99
C ILE A 128 -4.25 12.81 -5.09
N VAL A 129 -3.79 11.56 -4.97
CA VAL A 129 -4.02 10.51 -5.97
C VAL A 129 -5.51 10.19 -6.09
N GLY A 130 -6.19 9.95 -4.97
CA GLY A 130 -7.63 9.65 -4.95
C GLY A 130 -8.50 10.85 -5.36
N SER A 131 -7.96 12.08 -5.34
CA SER A 131 -8.66 13.24 -5.90
C SER A 131 -8.61 13.30 -7.43
N ALA A 132 -7.56 12.75 -8.03
CA ALA A 132 -7.27 12.84 -9.47
C ALA A 132 -7.90 11.72 -10.31
N GLY A 133 -8.39 10.64 -9.70
CA GLY A 133 -8.99 9.51 -10.41
C GLY A 133 -10.04 8.76 -9.60
N HIS A 134 -10.54 7.66 -10.17
CA HIS A 134 -11.58 6.80 -9.59
C HIS A 134 -10.99 5.49 -9.03
N TYR A 135 -9.85 5.57 -8.34
CA TYR A 135 -9.13 4.40 -7.81
C TYR A 135 -9.92 3.69 -6.70
N ASN A 136 -10.75 4.45 -5.97
CA ASN A 136 -11.69 3.93 -5.00
C ASN A 136 -12.73 2.98 -5.65
N GLU A 137 -13.22 3.31 -6.85
CA GLU A 137 -14.15 2.46 -7.61
C GLU A 137 -13.46 1.18 -8.11
N GLN A 138 -12.20 1.27 -8.54
CA GLN A 138 -11.40 0.11 -8.93
C GLN A 138 -11.18 -0.85 -7.75
N LEU A 139 -10.84 -0.34 -6.57
CA LEU A 139 -10.72 -1.15 -5.36
C LEU A 139 -12.05 -1.82 -4.99
N LYS A 140 -13.16 -1.07 -5.04
CA LYS A 140 -14.51 -1.62 -4.79
C LYS A 140 -14.83 -2.75 -5.76
N SER A 141 -14.57 -2.56 -7.05
CA SER A 141 -14.78 -3.57 -8.09
C SER A 141 -13.98 -4.84 -7.77
N ALA A 142 -12.68 -4.70 -7.56
CA ALA A 142 -11.79 -5.81 -7.23
C ALA A 142 -12.19 -6.58 -5.95
N PHE A 143 -12.59 -5.88 -4.89
CA PHE A 143 -13.00 -6.53 -3.64
C PHE A 143 -14.40 -7.18 -3.70
N THR A 144 -15.25 -6.75 -4.64
CA THR A 144 -16.59 -7.34 -4.85
C THR A 144 -16.62 -8.36 -5.98
N ASN A 145 -15.52 -8.53 -6.72
CA ASN A 145 -15.33 -9.62 -7.66
C ASN A 145 -15.08 -10.94 -6.92
N HIS A 146 -16.17 -11.55 -6.46
CA HIS A 146 -16.12 -12.78 -5.65
C HIS A 146 -15.45 -13.96 -6.36
N ALA A 147 -15.54 -14.05 -7.69
CA ALA A 147 -14.86 -15.07 -8.46
C ALA A 147 -13.34 -14.91 -8.38
N LEU A 148 -12.84 -13.71 -8.65
CA LEU A 148 -11.41 -13.39 -8.55
C LEU A 148 -10.89 -13.60 -7.11
N VAL A 149 -11.63 -13.14 -6.10
CA VAL A 149 -11.23 -13.32 -4.69
C VAL A 149 -11.17 -14.81 -4.32
N SER A 150 -12.09 -15.64 -4.82
CA SER A 150 -12.05 -17.09 -4.61
C SER A 150 -10.85 -17.73 -5.28
N GLU A 151 -10.59 -17.38 -6.55
CA GLU A 151 -9.47 -17.90 -7.32
C GLU A 151 -8.12 -17.54 -6.68
N VAL A 152 -7.96 -16.29 -6.22
CA VAL A 152 -6.77 -15.86 -5.46
C VAL A 152 -6.69 -16.62 -4.13
N SER A 153 -7.81 -16.84 -3.43
CA SER A 153 -7.80 -17.59 -2.17
C SER A 153 -7.33 -19.03 -2.36
N GLU A 154 -7.77 -19.71 -3.40
CA GLU A 154 -7.35 -21.07 -3.75
C GLU A 154 -5.86 -21.09 -4.12
N MET A 155 -5.44 -20.16 -4.96
CA MET A 155 -4.03 -20.00 -5.35
C MET A 155 -3.10 -19.82 -4.15
N LEU A 156 -3.45 -18.92 -3.21
CA LEU A 156 -2.63 -18.69 -2.02
C LEU A 156 -2.61 -19.91 -1.08
N GLN A 157 -3.71 -20.68 -1.04
CA GLN A 157 -3.78 -21.92 -0.26
C GLN A 157 -2.90 -23.02 -0.85
N ASP A 158 -2.80 -23.09 -2.19
CA ASP A 158 -1.91 -24.03 -2.87
C ASP A 158 -0.43 -23.63 -2.75
N LEU A 159 -0.14 -22.33 -2.79
CA LEU A 159 1.20 -21.79 -2.59
C LEU A 159 1.71 -22.03 -1.16
N TRP A 160 0.86 -21.77 -0.15
CA TRP A 160 1.22 -21.91 1.27
C TRP A 160 0.30 -22.92 1.97
N LYS A 161 0.50 -24.21 1.64
CA LYS A 161 -0.34 -25.34 2.07
C LYS A 161 -0.49 -25.48 3.60
N ASP A 162 0.48 -25.01 4.35
CA ASP A 162 0.51 -25.05 5.82
C ASP A 162 -0.17 -23.84 6.47
N LYS A 163 -0.56 -22.82 5.69
CA LYS A 163 -1.14 -21.57 6.18
C LYS A 163 -2.60 -21.46 5.79
N ASN A 164 -3.48 -21.39 6.79
CA ASN A 164 -4.88 -21.03 6.56
C ASN A 164 -5.03 -19.50 6.57
N LEU A 165 -4.91 -18.88 5.40
CA LEU A 165 -4.97 -17.42 5.28
C LEU A 165 -6.38 -16.85 5.41
N ARG A 166 -7.43 -17.65 5.11
CA ARG A 166 -8.83 -17.19 5.03
C ARG A 166 -8.96 -15.89 4.22
N PHE A 167 -8.43 -15.88 3.00
CA PHE A 167 -8.21 -14.66 2.22
C PHE A 167 -9.45 -13.79 2.04
N SER A 168 -10.61 -14.36 1.73
CA SER A 168 -11.87 -13.59 1.63
C SER A 168 -12.23 -12.86 2.94
N GLY A 169 -11.90 -13.45 4.09
CA GLY A 169 -12.03 -12.81 5.40
C GLY A 169 -11.06 -11.64 5.57
N ARG A 170 -9.82 -11.79 5.09
CA ARG A 170 -8.82 -10.70 5.08
C ARG A 170 -9.25 -9.54 4.21
N VAL A 171 -9.80 -9.77 3.03
CA VAL A 171 -10.39 -8.72 2.18
C VAL A 171 -11.47 -7.96 2.95
N LYS A 172 -12.41 -8.67 3.58
CA LYS A 172 -13.46 -8.04 4.39
C LYS A 172 -12.91 -7.21 5.57
N THR A 173 -11.89 -7.71 6.26
CA THR A 173 -11.24 -6.97 7.34
C THR A 173 -10.50 -5.75 6.82
N PHE A 174 -9.78 -5.89 5.71
CA PHE A 174 -9.00 -4.82 5.08
C PHE A 174 -9.87 -3.64 4.66
N THR A 175 -11.03 -3.90 4.04
CA THR A 175 -11.99 -2.85 3.66
C THR A 175 -12.50 -2.02 4.85
N GLY A 176 -12.51 -2.59 6.06
CA GLY A 176 -12.81 -1.85 7.28
C GLY A 176 -11.76 -0.79 7.64
N PHE A 177 -10.50 -1.05 7.31
CA PHE A 177 -9.35 -0.22 7.68
C PHE A 177 -8.98 0.87 6.68
N ILE A 178 -9.50 0.80 5.46
CA ILE A 178 -9.11 1.69 4.36
C ILE A 178 -10.27 2.57 3.91
N GLU A 179 -9.96 3.64 3.19
CA GLU A 179 -10.96 4.50 2.55
C GLU A 179 -11.33 3.94 1.17
N LEU A 180 -12.61 3.55 1.02
CA LEU A 180 -13.17 3.01 -0.22
C LEU A 180 -14.03 4.04 -0.96
N GLU A 181 -14.31 5.18 -0.36
CA GLU A 181 -14.86 6.33 -1.04
C GLU A 181 -13.74 7.24 -1.57
N LYS A 182 -14.14 8.37 -2.17
CA LYS A 182 -13.17 9.41 -2.51
C LYS A 182 -12.52 9.93 -1.23
N PRO A 183 -11.18 9.91 -1.11
CA PRO A 183 -10.54 10.25 0.16
C PRO A 183 -10.69 11.73 0.49
N GLY A 184 -11.08 12.01 1.73
CA GLY A 184 -11.02 13.32 2.36
C GLY A 184 -10.12 13.27 3.60
N VAL A 185 -9.62 14.41 4.06
CA VAL A 185 -8.71 14.45 5.22
C VAL A 185 -9.38 13.91 6.49
N GLU A 186 -10.66 14.20 6.69
CA GLU A 186 -11.44 13.68 7.82
C GLU A 186 -11.68 12.18 7.70
N SER A 187 -11.96 11.70 6.49
CA SER A 187 -12.29 10.29 6.25
C SER A 187 -11.05 9.40 6.41
N LEU A 188 -9.90 9.84 5.89
CA LEU A 188 -8.60 9.23 6.11
C LEU A 188 -8.20 9.24 7.59
N ALA A 189 -8.35 10.37 8.29
CA ALA A 189 -8.05 10.44 9.72
C ALA A 189 -8.94 9.49 10.55
N GLN A 190 -10.21 9.33 10.17
CA GLN A 190 -11.12 8.41 10.83
C GLN A 190 -10.75 6.94 10.58
N LYS A 191 -10.33 6.59 9.35
CA LYS A 191 -9.82 5.25 9.04
C LYS A 191 -8.53 4.97 9.79
N TYR A 192 -7.62 5.95 9.86
CA TYR A 192 -6.41 5.84 10.64
C TYR A 192 -6.68 5.65 12.14
N LYS A 193 -7.70 6.33 12.69
CA LYS A 193 -8.16 6.08 14.07
C LYS A 193 -8.52 4.60 14.29
N VAL A 194 -9.29 4.00 13.39
CA VAL A 194 -9.65 2.57 13.50
C VAL A 194 -8.40 1.70 13.47
N GLN A 195 -7.43 1.99 12.60
CA GLN A 195 -6.17 1.25 12.55
C GLN A 195 -5.35 1.40 13.84
N MET A 196 -5.25 2.62 14.39
CA MET A 196 -4.50 2.91 15.61
C MET A 196 -5.13 2.26 16.84
N GLN A 197 -6.45 2.29 16.95
CA GLN A 197 -7.19 1.57 17.99
C GLN A 197 -6.98 0.05 17.86
N TYR A 198 -7.06 -0.49 16.65
CA TYR A 198 -6.93 -1.92 16.44
C TYR A 198 -5.51 -2.44 16.74
N LYS A 199 -4.49 -1.82 16.13
CA LYS A 199 -3.09 -2.27 16.17
C LYS A 199 -2.36 -1.84 17.44
N HIS A 200 -2.66 -0.66 17.97
CA HIS A 200 -1.87 -0.04 19.04
C HIS A 200 -2.67 0.27 20.32
N LYS A 201 -3.99 0.05 20.31
CA LYS A 201 -4.89 0.31 21.44
C LYS A 201 -4.85 1.78 21.92
N VAL A 202 -4.62 2.72 20.99
CA VAL A 202 -4.58 4.16 21.29
C VAL A 202 -5.73 4.90 20.62
N GLU A 203 -6.23 5.94 21.31
CA GLU A 203 -7.16 6.93 20.79
C GLU A 203 -6.37 8.14 20.26
N ILE A 204 -6.66 8.54 19.02
CA ILE A 204 -6.00 9.68 18.38
C ILE A 204 -6.93 10.90 18.29
N ASP A 205 -6.35 12.09 18.18
CA ASP A 205 -7.06 13.33 17.85
C ASP A 205 -7.25 13.42 16.33
N THR A 206 -8.40 12.97 15.84
CA THR A 206 -8.69 12.91 14.41
C THR A 206 -8.70 14.28 13.74
N LYS A 207 -9.01 15.36 14.47
CA LYS A 207 -8.98 16.72 13.93
C LYS A 207 -7.54 17.16 13.68
N LYS A 208 -6.64 16.92 14.65
CA LYS A 208 -5.20 17.20 14.47
C LYS A 208 -4.60 16.33 13.36
N VAL A 209 -4.98 15.05 13.30
CA VAL A 209 -4.51 14.15 12.24
C VAL A 209 -4.99 14.60 10.87
N ALA A 210 -6.24 15.02 10.70
CA ALA A 210 -6.75 15.55 9.44
C ALA A 210 -5.95 16.80 8.98
N ASP A 211 -5.66 17.73 9.90
CA ASP A 211 -4.80 18.90 9.63
C ASP A 211 -3.37 18.49 9.22
N LEU A 212 -2.82 17.45 9.84
CA LEU A 212 -1.51 16.91 9.46
C LEU A 212 -1.52 16.27 8.07
N ILE A 213 -2.58 15.52 7.71
CA ILE A 213 -2.75 14.92 6.38
C ILE A 213 -2.83 16.02 5.31
N TYR A 214 -3.60 17.09 5.57
CA TYR A 214 -3.67 18.24 4.67
C TYR A 214 -2.28 18.86 4.42
N LYS A 215 -1.55 19.15 5.50
CA LYS A 215 -0.19 19.72 5.41
C LYS A 215 0.81 18.78 4.75
N ALA A 216 0.65 17.47 4.95
CA ALA A 216 1.46 16.47 4.28
C ALA A 216 1.20 16.48 2.76
N ALA A 217 -0.06 16.58 2.33
CA ALA A 217 -0.40 16.74 0.92
C ALA A 217 0.25 18.00 0.33
N GLU A 218 0.19 19.14 1.03
CA GLU A 218 0.90 20.36 0.60
C GLU A 218 2.42 20.12 0.47
N ALA A 219 3.04 19.46 1.44
CA ALA A 219 4.48 19.23 1.48
C ALA A 219 5.01 18.32 0.37
N VAL A 220 4.20 17.36 -0.10
CA VAL A 220 4.58 16.47 -1.21
C VAL A 220 4.11 16.98 -2.57
N SER A 221 3.19 17.94 -2.63
CA SER A 221 2.56 18.37 -3.89
C SER A 221 3.55 18.85 -4.96
N THR A 222 4.69 19.42 -4.54
CA THR A 222 5.68 20.00 -5.45
C THR A 222 6.60 18.97 -6.12
N ASP A 223 6.78 17.78 -5.53
CA ASP A 223 7.72 16.78 -6.00
C ASP A 223 7.17 15.36 -6.12
N LEU A 224 5.90 15.14 -5.73
CA LEU A 224 5.24 13.83 -5.83
C LEU A 224 5.25 13.27 -7.25
N GLN A 225 5.06 14.12 -8.27
CA GLN A 225 5.09 13.66 -9.66
C GLN A 225 6.50 13.16 -10.06
N HIS A 226 7.55 13.86 -9.62
CA HIS A 226 8.93 13.43 -9.85
C HIS A 226 9.24 12.12 -9.12
N PHE A 227 8.74 11.97 -7.87
CA PHE A 227 8.82 10.70 -7.15
C PHE A 227 8.19 9.57 -7.95
N PHE A 228 6.95 9.72 -8.43
CA PHE A 228 6.29 8.67 -9.20
C PHE A 228 7.02 8.36 -10.52
N GLN A 229 7.54 9.36 -11.22
CA GLN A 229 8.27 9.16 -12.48
C GLN A 229 9.56 8.36 -12.25
N ASN A 230 10.38 8.78 -11.28
CA ASN A 230 11.63 8.10 -10.94
C ASN A 230 11.38 6.67 -10.47
N THR A 231 10.47 6.51 -9.51
CA THR A 231 10.10 5.22 -8.94
C THR A 231 9.50 4.31 -10.03
N SER A 232 8.71 4.85 -10.97
CA SER A 232 8.18 4.06 -12.09
C SER A 232 9.28 3.53 -13.01
N ALA A 233 10.31 4.33 -13.30
CA ALA A 233 11.43 3.90 -14.11
C ALA A 233 12.21 2.75 -13.42
N LEU A 234 12.52 2.93 -12.14
CA LEU A 234 13.23 1.94 -11.33
C LEU A 234 12.45 0.61 -11.24
N VAL A 235 11.16 0.68 -10.90
CA VAL A 235 10.31 -0.51 -10.81
C VAL A 235 10.20 -1.21 -12.16
N LYS A 236 10.01 -0.48 -13.27
CA LYS A 236 9.98 -1.09 -14.62
C LYS A 236 11.27 -1.84 -14.93
N ASP A 237 12.43 -1.31 -14.54
CA ASP A 237 13.72 -1.97 -14.79
C ASP A 237 13.93 -3.19 -13.88
N ASN A 238 13.44 -3.15 -12.64
CA ASN A 238 13.41 -4.31 -11.74
C ASN A 238 12.55 -5.45 -12.33
N LEU A 239 11.36 -5.12 -12.83
CA LEU A 239 10.46 -6.11 -13.45
C LEU A 239 11.04 -6.72 -14.73
N LYS A 240 11.69 -5.91 -15.58
CA LYS A 240 12.40 -6.42 -16.78
C LYS A 240 13.52 -7.38 -16.39
N SER A 241 14.21 -7.11 -15.29
CA SER A 241 15.34 -7.94 -14.84
C SER A 241 14.87 -9.31 -14.33
N LEU A 242 13.69 -9.37 -13.71
CA LEU A 242 13.06 -10.62 -13.26
C LEU A 242 12.51 -11.49 -14.39
N THR A 243 12.13 -10.87 -15.52
CA THR A 243 11.47 -11.55 -16.65
C THR A 243 12.43 -11.92 -17.78
N LYS A 244 13.74 -11.66 -17.62
CA LYS A 244 14.76 -12.17 -18.54
C LYS A 244 14.93 -13.69 -18.34
N PRO A 245 14.85 -14.48 -19.43
CA PRO A 245 15.05 -15.94 -19.38
C PRO A 245 16.48 -16.34 -18.99
#